data_AF-G8R290-F1
#
_entry.id   AF-G8R290-F1
#
_cell.length_a   1.000
_cell.length_b   1.000
_cell.length_c   1.000
_cell.angle_alpha   90.00
_cell.angle_beta   90.00
_cell.angle_gamma   90.00
#
_symmetry.space_group_name_H-M   'P 1'
#
loop_
_entity.id
_entity.type
_entity.pdbx_description
1 polymer ?
#
loop_
_entity_poly.entity_id
_entity_poly.type
_entity_poly.pdbx_seq_one_letter_code
_entity_poly.pdbx_strand_id
1 'polypeptide(L)' 'MQKWIYIIVWLILFPLAGEAQCAMCKAIAESSRAGGSSIADGLNGGIVYLMAFPYLLMAGVGYAIYRNKKSRT' A
#
# COMPACT_ATOMS: atom_id res chain seq x y z
N MET A 1 -16.51 25.50 2.83
CA MET A 1 -15.46 25.38 1.80
C MET A 1 -14.06 25.47 2.40
N GLN A 2 -13.68 26.60 3.01
CA GLN A 2 -12.33 26.83 3.57
C GLN A 2 -11.88 25.75 4.57
N LYS A 3 -12.75 25.34 5.51
CA LYS A 3 -12.45 24.29 6.51
C LYS A 3 -12.12 22.93 5.90
N TRP A 4 -12.75 22.59 4.76
CA TRP A 4 -12.50 21.33 4.06
C TRP A 4 -11.17 21.33 3.32
N ILE A 5 -10.74 22.50 2.82
CA ILE A 5 -9.43 22.67 2.19
C ILE A 5 -8.32 22.38 3.20
N TYR A 6 -8.41 22.91 4.42
CA TYR A 6 -7.43 22.62 5.47
C TYR A 6 -7.40 21.15 5.86
N ILE A 7 -8.56 20.47 5.93
CA ILE A 7 -8.64 19.03 6.22
C ILE A 7 -7.98 18.22 5.10
N ILE A 8 -8.27 18.54 3.84
CA ILE A 8 -7.69 17.85 2.67
C ILE A 8 -6.17 18.04 2.61
N VAL A 9 -5.70 19.27 2.83
CA VAL A 9 -4.26 19.58 2.87
C VAL A 9 -3.57 18.83 3.99
N TRP A 10 -4.17 18.78 5.18
CA TRP A 10 -3.62 18.03 6.31
C TRP A 10 -3.56 16.53 6.03
N LEU A 11 -4.59 15.96 5.39
CA LEU A 11 -4.64 14.54 5.02
C LEU A 11 -3.54 14.14 4.02
N ILE A 12 -3.18 15.04 3.11
CA ILE A 12 -2.14 14.82 2.10
C ILE A 12 -0.73 14.95 2.71
N LEU A 13 -0.56 15.85 3.67
CA LEU A 13 0.75 16.12 4.30
C LEU A 13 1.05 15.21 5.50
N PHE A 14 0.02 14.69 6.17
CA PHE A 14 0.15 13.75 7.28
C PHE A 14 1.07 12.53 7.00
N PRO A 15 0.99 11.85 5.83
CA PRO A 15 1.87 10.73 5.53
C PRO A 15 3.34 11.13 5.30
N LEU A 16 3.66 12.41 5.07
CA LEU A 16 5.05 12.89 4.98
C LEU A 16 5.70 13.09 6.35
N ALA A 17 4.89 13.28 7.41
CA ALA A 17 5.37 13.49 8.78
C ALA A 17 5.51 12.17 9.56
N GLY A 18 5.02 11.06 9.00
CA GLY A 18 5.36 9.74 9.49
C GLY A 18 6.73 9.37 8.96
N GLU A 19 7.69 9.12 9.86
CA GLU A 19 8.78 8.21 9.55
C GLU A 19 8.13 7.00 8.86
N ALA A 20 8.56 6.62 7.64
CA ALA A 20 8.13 5.35 7.04
C ALA A 20 8.19 4.27 8.13
N GLN A 21 7.34 3.23 8.07
CA GLN A 21 7.18 2.11 9.03
C GLN A 21 8.49 1.31 9.30
N CYS A 22 9.58 2.01 9.53
CA CYS A 22 10.98 1.67 9.46
C CYS A 22 11.52 1.35 10.84
N ALA A 23 10.79 1.63 11.92
CA ALA A 23 11.10 1.02 13.22
C ALA A 23 10.50 -0.39 13.31
N MET A 24 9.27 -0.59 12.84
CA MET A 24 8.57 -1.88 12.93
C MET A 24 9.12 -2.90 11.92
N CYS A 25 9.21 -2.54 10.64
CA CYS A 25 9.76 -3.41 9.61
C CYS A 25 11.25 -3.72 9.83
N LYS A 26 12.03 -2.75 10.37
CA LYS A 26 13.44 -2.95 10.70
C LYS A 26 13.62 -3.85 11.92
N ALA A 27 12.84 -3.66 12.99
CA ALA A 27 12.88 -4.55 14.16
C ALA A 27 12.50 -6.00 13.80
N ILE A 28 11.51 -6.19 12.92
CA ILE A 28 11.14 -7.52 12.42
C ILE A 28 12.25 -8.10 11.53
N ALA A 29 12.88 -7.28 10.68
CA ALA A 29 14.00 -7.70 9.83
C ALA A 29 15.25 -8.07 10.66
N GLU A 30 15.63 -7.26 11.65
CA GLU A 30 16.73 -7.57 12.59
C GLU A 30 16.44 -8.82 13.42
N SER A 31 15.20 -8.98 13.93
CA SER A 31 14.80 -10.18 14.67
C SER A 31 14.82 -11.44 13.79
N SER A 32 14.43 -11.31 12.52
CA SER A 32 14.48 -12.40 11.54
C SER A 32 15.92 -12.80 11.22
N ARG A 33 16.83 -11.82 11.04
CA ARG A 33 18.26 -12.06 10.82
C ARG A 33 18.95 -12.70 12.02
N ALA A 34 18.66 -12.21 13.24
CA ALA A 34 19.20 -12.78 14.48
C ALA A 34 18.73 -14.23 14.72
N GLY A 35 17.54 -14.59 14.22
CA GLY A 35 17.01 -15.96 14.24
C GLY A 35 17.48 -16.86 13.08
N GLY A 36 18.37 -16.38 12.20
CA GLY A 36 18.89 -17.15 11.06
C GLY A 36 17.92 -17.27 9.87
N SER A 37 16.86 -16.46 9.83
CA SER A 37 15.81 -16.50 8.81
C SER A 37 16.05 -15.47 7.70
N SER A 38 15.97 -15.91 6.43
CA SER A 38 16.17 -15.08 5.23
C SER A 38 15.00 -14.13 4.91
N ILE A 39 13.97 -14.10 5.75
CA ILE A 39 12.78 -13.24 5.60
C ILE A 39 13.16 -11.75 5.49
N ALA A 40 14.25 -11.33 6.12
CA ALA A 40 14.72 -9.95 6.09
C ALA A 40 15.21 -9.49 4.70
N ASP A 41 15.75 -10.39 3.88
CA ASP A 41 16.28 -10.05 2.56
C ASP A 41 15.16 -9.95 1.50
N GLY A 42 14.00 -10.58 1.76
CA GLY A 42 12.83 -10.57 0.89
C GLY A 42 11.74 -9.56 1.24
N LEU A 43 11.89 -8.79 2.33
CA LEU A 43 10.80 -7.97 2.90
C LEU A 43 10.28 -6.90 1.93
N ASN A 44 11.16 -6.20 1.22
CA ASN A 44 10.74 -5.19 0.23
C ASN A 44 9.97 -5.84 -0.94
N GLY A 45 10.42 -7.01 -1.39
CA GLY A 45 9.69 -7.80 -2.39
C GLY A 45 8.29 -8.21 -1.89
N GLY A 46 8.16 -8.58 -0.62
CA GLY A 46 6.88 -8.88 0.02
C GLY A 46 5.94 -7.66 0.10
N ILE A 47 6.45 -6.48 0.46
CA ILE A 47 5.66 -5.24 0.50
C ILE A 47 5.11 -4.91 -0.89
N VAL A 48 5.96 -4.92 -1.91
CA VAL A 48 5.55 -4.64 -3.29
C VAL A 48 4.53 -5.68 -3.79
N TYR A 49 4.74 -6.97 -3.47
CA TYR A 49 3.80 -8.04 -3.82
C TYR A 49 2.42 -7.83 -3.20
N LEU A 50 2.36 -7.53 -1.89
CA LEU A 50 1.11 -7.28 -1.18
C LEU A 50 0.43 -5.98 -1.63
N MET A 51 1.20 -4.94 -1.94
CA MET A 51 0.66 -3.68 -2.47
C MET A 51 0.15 -3.82 -3.91
N ALA A 52 0.71 -4.71 -4.73
CA ALA A 52 0.23 -4.94 -6.10
C ALA A 52 -1.20 -5.52 -6.12
N PHE A 53 -1.53 -6.36 -5.13
CA PHE A 53 -2.81 -7.06 -5.04
C PHE A 53 -4.05 -6.14 -5.07
N PRO A 54 -4.17 -5.08 -4.24
CA PRO A 54 -5.33 -4.17 -4.30
C PRO A 54 -5.46 -3.46 -5.65
N TYR A 55 -4.36 -3.10 -6.32
CA TYR A 55 -4.43 -2.48 -7.65
C TYR A 55 -4.93 -3.45 -8.72
N LEU A 56 -4.47 -4.70 -8.70
CA LEU A 56 -4.93 -5.74 -9.62
C LEU A 56 -6.42 -6.05 -9.42
N LEU A 57 -6.89 -6.13 -8.17
CA LEU A 57 -8.30 -6.31 -7.87
C LEU A 57 -9.15 -5.16 -8.41
N MET A 58 -8.74 -3.91 -8.16
CA MET A 58 -9.45 -2.73 -8.66
C MET A 58 -9.50 -2.71 -10.19
N ALA A 59 -8.40 -3.04 -10.87
CA ALA A 59 -8.36 -3.15 -12.32
C ALA A 59 -9.30 -4.26 -12.84
N GLY A 60 -9.32 -5.43 -12.20
CA GLY A 60 -10.20 -6.53 -12.57
C GLY A 60 -11.68 -6.19 -12.42
N VAL A 61 -12.07 -5.59 -11.29
CA VAL A 61 -13.44 -5.13 -11.05
C VAL A 61 -13.85 -4.05 -12.04
N GLY A 62 -12.99 -3.05 -12.26
CA GLY A 62 -13.23 -1.98 -13.22
C GLY A 62 -13.43 -2.51 -14.65
N TYR A 63 -12.59 -3.47 -15.07
CA TYR A 63 -12.72 -4.13 -16.36
C TYR A 63 -14.01 -4.94 -16.49
N ALA A 64 -14.40 -5.68 -15.44
CA ALA A 64 -15.64 -6.45 -15.43
C ALA A 64 -16.88 -5.55 -15.55
N ILE A 65 -16.88 -4.39 -14.90
CA ILE A 65 -17.94 -3.38 -15.01
C ILE A 65 -17.98 -2.79 -16.42
N TYR A 66 -16.82 -2.40 -16.97
CA TYR A 66 -16.72 -1.86 -18.33
C TYR A 66 -17.27 -2.85 -19.36
N ARG A 67 -16.86 -4.13 -19.28
CA ARG A 67 -17.35 -5.18 -20.18
C ARG A 67 -18.87 -5.37 -20.06
N ASN A 68 -19.40 -5.39 -18.83
CA ASN A 68 -20.84 -5.51 -18.61
C ASN A 68 -21.61 -4.33 -19.21
N LYS A 69 -21.13 -3.10 -19.02
CA LYS A 69 -21.75 -1.91 -19.63
C LYS A 69 -21.70 -1.95 -21.16
N LYS A 70 -20.56 -2.32 -21.75
CA LYS A 70 -20.40 -2.47 -23.21
C LYS A 70 -21.26 -3.58 -23.79
N SER A 71 -21.51 -4.66 -23.05
CA SER A 71 -22.39 -5.75 -23.50
C SER A 71 -23.88 -5.42 -23.42
N ARG A 72 -24.25 -4.37 -22.68
CA ARG A 72 -25.63 -3.91 -22.48
C ARG A 72 -25.98 -2.67 -23.32
N THR A 73 -24.99 -2.08 -23.99
CA THR A 73 -25.15 -1.04 -25.02
C THR A 73 -25.02 -1.70 -26.38
#